data_AF-A0AB35ZFW0-F1
#
_entry.id   AF-A0AB35ZFW0-F1
#
_cell.length_a   1.000
_cell.length_b   1.000
_cell.length_c   1.000
_cell.angle_alpha   90.00
_cell.angle_beta   90.00
_cell.angle_gamma   90.00
#
_symmetry.space_group_name_H-M   'P 1'
#
loop_
_entity.id
_entity.type
_entity.pdbx_description
1 polymer ?
#
loop_
_entity_poly.entity_id
_entity_poly.type
_entity_poly.pdbx_seq_one_letter_code
_entity_poly.pdbx_strand_id
1 'polypeptide(L)'
;MSKRTYIRISPDIDVLCINSDSCCASAYGDEIYNDSPWLGPRFSIIVPGIEEWVKRYEYATDFAETTTELSFDWISWHYEGLCFAKAIWEQMPRCYTLYYEPPFEDHSGTLDEVIIDEHVDSLIDRLRPLAKRTASPLSRKDNVEYKLERKDGCIEITFRINNLGLSMPLSFRCLTGIKQWLKDIIDAKDGVCTMQLSGYDLHYAHQTIGSHPEMGRFWISNNYPYNDEFCAYVDTKEFVRGLYLSLMTELGFGLYENIDNYPEGEERNVIWKPYNELKSCKIETYISGNEIREDDIQSYVNESFVIFPDWGGCIFWDTMGVGCGNFNELNTDNGDFKINVPGLQKWGDFYDNHDNSQTFEQWWQEGWMLAKEIRRQLPARIDLYYMCFNPKCPDKIIDYQAGLPRIIVPQE
;
A
#
# COMPACT_ATOMS: atom_id res chain seq x y z
N MET A 1 38.85 -3.34 19.46
CA MET A 1 37.76 -2.35 19.57
C MET A 1 36.84 -2.58 18.39
N SER A 2 35.58 -2.95 18.62
CA SER A 2 34.60 -3.07 17.53
C SER A 2 34.39 -1.68 16.93
N LYS A 3 34.58 -1.52 15.61
CA LYS A 3 34.24 -0.26 14.92
C LYS A 3 32.78 0.06 15.24
N ARG A 4 32.50 1.26 15.74
CA ARG A 4 31.11 1.72 15.92
C ARG A 4 30.56 2.00 14.52
N THR A 5 29.54 1.26 14.11
CA THR A 5 28.82 1.57 12.89
C THR A 5 27.85 2.72 13.18
N TYR A 6 27.84 3.72 12.31
CA TYR A 6 26.91 4.83 12.39
C TYR A 6 26.12 4.95 11.09
N ILE A 7 25.02 5.69 11.15
CA ILE A 7 24.19 6.09 10.01
C ILE A 7 24.15 7.62 10.03
N ARG A 8 24.23 8.25 8.86
CA ARG A 8 24.17 9.71 8.70
C ARG A 8 23.03 10.08 7.78
N ILE A 9 22.27 11.07 8.21
CA ILE A 9 21.26 11.74 7.39
C ILE A 9 21.84 13.08 6.97
N SER A 10 22.31 13.15 5.73
CA SER A 10 22.89 14.36 5.13
C SER A 10 22.58 14.38 3.63
N PRO A 11 22.09 15.51 3.08
CA PRO A 11 21.89 15.66 1.65
C PRO A 11 23.18 15.71 0.82
N ASP A 12 24.31 16.15 1.38
CA ASP A 12 25.53 16.43 0.60
C ASP A 12 26.31 15.19 0.17
N ILE A 13 25.95 14.02 0.71
CA ILE A 13 26.72 12.79 0.51
C ILE A 13 25.97 11.80 -0.41
N ASP A 14 25.01 12.30 -1.22
CA ASP A 14 24.22 11.52 -2.19
C ASP A 14 23.75 10.16 -1.61
N VAL A 15 23.33 10.11 -0.32
CA VAL A 15 22.53 9.06 0.37
C VAL A 15 22.81 8.86 1.89
N LEU A 16 21.72 8.52 2.59
CA LEU A 16 21.45 8.31 4.02
C LEU A 16 22.09 7.10 4.80
N CYS A 17 23.22 6.52 4.38
CA CYS A 17 23.93 5.52 5.22
C CYS A 17 25.45 5.48 4.91
N ILE A 18 26.26 5.87 5.90
CA ILE A 18 27.73 5.89 5.81
C ILE A 18 28.25 5.11 7.01
N ASN A 19 28.84 3.94 6.75
CA ASN A 19 29.56 3.22 7.80
C ASN A 19 30.93 3.87 8.09
N SER A 20 31.62 3.41 9.14
CA SER A 20 32.93 3.93 9.55
C SER A 20 34.05 3.83 8.50
N ASP A 21 33.81 3.12 7.39
CA ASP A 21 34.76 2.95 6.28
C ASP A 21 34.38 3.79 5.04
N SER A 22 33.47 4.76 5.19
CA SER A 22 33.05 5.70 4.14
C SER A 22 32.43 5.04 2.91
N CYS A 23 31.86 3.84 3.04
CA CYS A 23 31.07 3.24 1.95
C CYS A 23 29.63 3.78 2.03
N CYS A 24 29.18 4.47 0.97
CA CYS A 24 27.79 4.87 0.79
C CYS A 24 26.93 3.61 0.59
N ALA A 25 25.97 3.37 1.46
CA ALA A 25 24.94 2.35 1.26
C ALA A 25 23.67 3.02 0.74
N SER A 26 23.32 2.71 -0.50
CA SER A 26 22.29 3.31 -1.36
C SER A 26 20.93 3.46 -0.67
N ALA A 27 20.47 4.68 -0.43
CA ALA A 27 19.07 5.02 -0.21
C ALA A 27 18.51 5.31 -1.60
N TYR A 28 17.42 4.65 -1.94
CA TYR A 28 16.77 4.84 -3.21
C TYR A 28 15.33 5.23 -2.92
N GLY A 29 15.00 6.47 -3.26
CA GLY A 29 13.75 7.08 -2.84
C GLY A 29 13.62 7.12 -1.32
N ASP A 30 12.48 6.65 -0.81
CA ASP A 30 12.14 6.71 0.62
C ASP A 30 12.73 5.59 1.48
N GLU A 31 13.58 4.72 0.90
CA GLU A 31 14.12 3.56 1.59
C GLU A 31 15.56 3.78 2.10
N ILE A 32 15.80 3.37 3.34
CA ILE A 32 17.12 3.25 3.95
C ILE A 32 17.30 1.80 4.40
N TYR A 33 18.30 1.12 3.88
CA TYR A 33 18.51 -0.30 4.20
C TYR A 33 19.98 -0.64 4.39
N ASN A 34 20.22 -1.72 5.13
CA ASN A 34 21.49 -2.43 5.15
C ASN A 34 21.23 -3.87 4.69
N ASP A 35 21.64 -4.21 3.48
CA ASP A 35 21.58 -5.57 2.95
C ASP A 35 22.86 -6.38 3.26
N SER A 36 23.90 -5.69 3.73
CA SER A 36 25.28 -6.15 3.84
C SER A 36 25.56 -6.67 5.25
N PRO A 37 25.61 -8.01 5.46
CA PRO A 37 25.75 -8.59 6.79
C PRO A 37 27.08 -8.24 7.47
N TRP A 38 28.07 -7.82 6.69
CA TRP A 38 29.39 -7.39 7.17
C TRP A 38 29.36 -6.01 7.86
N LEU A 39 28.31 -5.21 7.64
CA LEU A 39 28.14 -3.88 8.21
C LEU A 39 27.35 -3.86 9.52
N GLY A 40 26.68 -4.97 9.82
CA GLY A 40 25.83 -5.15 10.99
C GLY A 40 24.54 -5.92 10.65
N PRO A 41 23.55 -5.93 11.55
CA PRO A 41 22.27 -6.57 11.28
C PRO A 41 21.60 -5.92 10.06
N ARG A 42 20.91 -6.76 9.28
CA ARG A 42 20.12 -6.30 8.15
C ARG A 42 18.92 -5.52 8.64
N PHE A 43 18.57 -4.47 7.93
CA PHE A 43 17.32 -3.74 8.12
C PHE A 43 16.90 -3.13 6.79
N SER A 44 15.61 -2.88 6.64
CA SER A 44 15.07 -1.98 5.62
C SER A 44 14.02 -1.11 6.32
N ILE A 45 14.17 0.19 6.18
CA ILE A 45 13.35 1.20 6.82
C ILE A 45 12.83 2.09 5.70
N ILE A 46 11.51 2.18 5.57
CA ILE A 46 10.90 3.15 4.67
C ILE A 46 10.43 4.35 5.48
N VAL A 47 10.79 5.54 5.00
CA VAL A 47 10.45 6.83 5.59
C VAL A 47 9.80 7.68 4.50
N PRO A 48 8.48 7.61 4.33
CA PRO A 48 7.82 8.29 3.23
C PRO A 48 8.04 9.80 3.27
N GLY A 49 8.39 10.40 2.14
CA GLY A 49 8.62 11.85 2.02
C GLY A 49 10.07 12.28 2.21
N ILE A 50 10.98 11.38 2.55
CA ILE A 50 12.39 11.73 2.75
C ILE A 50 13.08 12.02 1.42
N GLU A 51 12.71 11.36 0.33
CA GLU A 51 13.22 11.68 -1.01
C GLU A 51 12.80 13.09 -1.44
N GLU A 52 11.52 13.45 -1.27
CA GLU A 52 11.04 14.79 -1.58
C GLU A 52 11.66 15.85 -0.68
N TRP A 53 11.95 15.52 0.58
CA TRP A 53 12.68 16.40 1.49
C TRP A 53 14.08 16.72 1.00
N VAL A 54 14.84 15.73 0.53
CA VAL A 54 16.16 15.93 -0.10
C VAL A 54 16.01 16.74 -1.40
N LYS A 55 15.11 16.35 -2.31
CA LYS A 55 14.91 17.04 -3.60
C LYS A 55 14.55 18.50 -3.46
N ARG A 56 13.78 18.90 -2.43
CA ARG A 56 13.49 20.32 -2.18
C ARG A 56 14.76 21.12 -1.95
N TYR A 57 15.71 20.57 -1.20
CA TYR A 57 17.01 21.19 -0.99
C TYR A 57 17.84 21.21 -2.28
N GLU A 58 17.90 20.09 -3.00
CA GLU A 58 18.64 19.99 -4.28
C GLU A 58 18.13 21.00 -5.32
N TYR A 59 16.82 21.15 -5.46
CA TYR A 59 16.24 22.09 -6.42
C TYR A 59 16.45 23.57 -6.04
N ALA A 60 16.63 23.86 -4.75
CA ALA A 60 16.87 25.21 -4.27
C ALA A 60 18.37 25.56 -4.22
N THR A 61 19.26 24.62 -4.55
CA THR A 61 20.71 24.78 -4.35
C THR A 61 21.46 24.74 -5.68
N ASP A 62 22.26 25.77 -5.90
CA ASP A 62 23.30 25.76 -6.91
C ASP A 62 24.58 25.17 -6.29
N PHE A 63 24.78 23.87 -6.52
CA PHE A 63 25.95 23.13 -6.01
C PHE A 63 27.28 23.58 -6.64
N ALA A 64 27.26 24.23 -7.82
CA ALA A 64 28.49 24.74 -8.42
C ALA A 64 28.98 25.99 -7.69
N GLU A 65 28.05 26.84 -7.26
CA GLU A 65 28.34 28.06 -6.51
C GLU A 65 28.25 27.87 -4.99
N THR A 66 27.87 26.68 -4.52
CA THR A 66 27.64 26.35 -3.10
C THR A 66 26.66 27.31 -2.44
N THR A 67 25.58 27.66 -3.15
CA THR A 67 24.57 28.62 -2.67
C THR A 67 23.17 28.07 -2.78
N THR A 68 22.42 28.10 -1.67
CA THR A 68 20.98 27.86 -1.66
C THR A 68 20.20 29.17 -1.77
N GLU A 69 19.04 29.13 -2.42
CA GLU A 69 18.13 30.28 -2.53
C GLU A 69 17.87 30.95 -1.17
N LEU A 70 17.96 32.29 -1.11
CA LEU A 70 17.70 33.05 0.12
C LEU A 70 16.28 32.87 0.67
N SER A 71 15.32 32.46 -0.17
CA SER A 71 13.94 32.16 0.21
C SER A 71 13.74 30.77 0.82
N PHE A 72 14.77 29.91 0.81
CA PHE A 72 14.65 28.56 1.32
C PHE A 72 14.35 28.53 2.82
N ASP A 73 13.37 27.72 3.21
CA ASP A 73 12.87 27.66 4.59
C ASP A 73 13.62 26.61 5.40
N TRP A 74 14.83 26.97 5.82
CA TRP A 74 15.70 26.10 6.62
C TRP A 74 15.03 25.58 7.89
N ILE A 75 14.25 26.39 8.59
CA ILE A 75 13.59 25.98 9.84
C ILE A 75 12.61 24.85 9.60
N SER A 76 11.73 25.00 8.60
CA SER A 76 10.75 23.96 8.25
C SER A 76 11.46 22.71 7.73
N TRP A 77 12.48 22.88 6.90
CA TRP A 77 13.26 21.78 6.34
C TRP A 77 14.00 20.98 7.43
N HIS A 78 14.62 21.64 8.41
CA HIS A 78 15.28 20.99 9.55
C HIS A 78 14.30 20.30 10.50
N TYR A 79 13.15 20.92 10.75
CA TYR A 79 12.08 20.30 11.54
C TYR A 79 11.66 18.96 10.92
N GLU A 80 11.39 18.95 9.61
CA GLU A 80 11.03 17.73 8.87
C GLU A 80 12.18 16.70 8.90
N GLY A 81 13.41 17.14 8.65
CA GLY A 81 14.61 16.29 8.68
C GLY A 81 14.81 15.57 10.02
N LEU A 82 14.64 16.28 11.14
CA LEU A 82 14.70 15.66 12.48
C LEU A 82 13.56 14.69 12.75
N CYS A 83 12.35 14.96 12.22
CA CYS A 83 11.24 14.02 12.35
C CYS A 83 11.51 12.72 11.58
N PHE A 84 12.07 12.81 10.38
CA PHE A 84 12.52 11.63 9.63
C PHE A 84 13.65 10.90 10.37
N ALA A 85 14.63 11.64 10.90
CA ALA A 85 15.72 11.07 11.68
C ALA A 85 15.23 10.30 12.91
N LYS A 86 14.26 10.87 13.65
CA LYS A 86 13.61 10.18 14.76
C LYS A 86 12.91 8.89 14.31
N ALA A 87 12.13 8.95 13.24
CA ALA A 87 11.42 7.80 12.67
C ALA A 87 12.39 6.66 12.29
N ILE A 88 13.57 7.00 11.78
CA ILE A 88 14.63 6.02 11.46
C ILE A 88 15.20 5.44 12.74
N TRP A 89 15.57 6.28 13.71
CA TRP A 89 16.16 5.87 14.97
C TRP A 89 15.27 4.90 15.77
N GLU A 90 13.94 5.06 15.69
CA GLU A 90 12.97 4.18 16.35
C GLU A 90 12.91 2.75 15.77
N GLN A 91 13.40 2.55 14.55
CA GLN A 91 13.40 1.27 13.84
C GLN A 91 14.80 0.70 13.63
N MET A 92 15.81 1.56 13.65
CA MET A 92 17.19 1.18 13.44
C MET A 92 17.68 0.25 14.56
N PRO A 93 18.40 -0.84 14.24
CA PRO A 93 19.03 -1.68 15.25
C PRO A 93 19.91 -0.84 16.18
N ARG A 94 19.77 -1.04 17.49
CA ARG A 94 20.44 -0.20 18.51
C ARG A 94 21.97 -0.30 18.54
N CYS A 95 22.54 -1.19 17.74
CA CYS A 95 23.99 -1.26 17.52
C CYS A 95 24.54 -0.13 16.64
N TYR A 96 23.67 0.61 15.94
CA TYR A 96 24.04 1.78 15.15
C TYR A 96 23.84 3.08 15.95
N THR A 97 24.66 4.09 15.67
CA THR A 97 24.41 5.48 16.10
C THR A 97 23.90 6.29 14.90
N LEU A 98 22.80 7.03 15.06
CA LEU A 98 22.24 7.86 13.99
C LEU A 98 22.65 9.32 14.21
N TYR A 99 23.17 9.94 13.16
CA TYR A 99 23.49 11.36 13.10
C TYR A 99 22.59 12.05 12.08
N TYR A 100 22.12 13.24 12.40
CA TYR A 100 21.54 14.20 11.48
C TYR A 100 22.56 15.30 11.23
N GLU A 101 22.93 15.52 9.98
CA GLU A 101 23.94 16.49 9.57
C GLU A 101 23.30 17.50 8.58
N PRO A 102 23.28 18.80 8.92
CA PRO A 102 22.93 19.86 7.97
C PRO A 102 23.79 19.79 6.70
N PRO A 103 23.26 20.20 5.55
CA PRO A 103 24.07 20.33 4.34
C PRO A 103 25.11 21.45 4.49
N PHE A 104 26.18 21.39 3.71
CA PHE A 104 27.31 22.31 3.70
C PHE A 104 26.86 23.73 3.36
N GLU A 105 25.90 23.84 2.45
CA GLU A 105 25.26 25.07 1.99
C GLU A 105 24.31 25.68 3.04
N ASP A 106 24.01 24.97 4.13
CA ASP A 106 23.29 25.55 5.25
C ASP A 106 24.20 26.49 6.06
N HIS A 107 23.94 27.78 5.92
CA HIS A 107 24.55 28.85 6.72
C HIS A 107 23.54 29.57 7.60
N SER A 108 22.34 29.00 7.78
CA SER A 108 21.26 29.57 8.57
C SER A 108 21.55 29.57 10.08
N GLY A 109 22.41 28.66 10.54
CA GLY A 109 22.67 28.43 11.97
C GLY A 109 21.47 27.81 12.69
N THR A 110 20.57 27.14 11.95
CA THR A 110 19.36 26.53 12.53
C THR A 110 19.72 25.32 13.39
N LEU A 111 20.60 24.45 12.90
CA LEU A 111 21.13 23.27 13.59
C LEU A 111 22.59 23.06 13.22
N ASP A 112 23.34 22.42 14.12
CA ASP A 112 24.62 21.77 13.80
C ASP A 112 24.39 20.24 13.67
N GLU A 113 25.45 19.44 13.53
CA GLU A 113 25.36 17.98 13.64
C GLU A 113 24.67 17.56 14.95
N VAL A 114 23.67 16.67 14.84
CA VAL A 114 22.88 16.16 15.97
C VAL A 114 22.97 14.64 16.04
N ILE A 115 23.28 14.12 17.23
CA ILE A 115 23.08 12.69 17.52
C ILE A 115 21.60 12.47 17.82
N ILE A 116 20.98 11.52 17.13
CA ILE A 116 19.58 11.18 17.36
C ILE A 116 19.50 10.12 18.46
N ASP A 117 18.80 10.48 19.53
CA ASP A 117 18.55 9.65 20.70
C ASP A 117 17.17 9.98 21.31
N GLU A 118 16.92 9.47 22.52
CA GLU A 118 15.67 9.69 23.26
C GLU A 118 15.36 11.17 23.59
N HIS A 119 16.34 12.08 23.45
CA HIS A 119 16.18 13.50 23.74
C HIS A 119 15.86 14.33 22.49
N VAL A 120 15.84 13.72 21.29
CA VAL A 120 15.54 14.42 20.02
C VAL A 120 14.17 15.12 20.05
N ASP A 121 13.21 14.60 20.84
CA ASP A 121 11.88 15.19 20.99
C ASP A 121 11.91 16.62 21.50
N SER A 122 12.82 16.96 22.42
CA SER A 122 12.95 18.33 22.90
C SER A 122 13.38 19.29 21.80
N LEU A 123 14.17 18.79 20.82
CA LEU A 123 14.64 19.59 19.69
C LEU A 123 13.54 19.77 18.65
N ILE A 124 12.80 18.68 18.35
CA ILE A 124 11.62 18.70 17.47
C ILE A 124 10.56 19.65 18.03
N ASP A 125 10.25 19.56 19.32
CA ASP A 125 9.26 20.41 20.00
C ASP A 125 9.63 21.89 19.95
N ARG A 126 10.93 22.21 19.96
CA ARG A 126 11.43 23.58 19.84
C ARG A 126 11.25 24.15 18.43
N LEU A 127 11.46 23.35 17.39
CA LEU A 127 11.32 23.78 16.00
C LEU A 127 9.87 23.74 15.50
N ARG A 128 9.03 22.83 16.03
CA ARG A 128 7.62 22.66 15.64
C ARG A 128 6.82 23.97 15.54
N PRO A 129 6.84 24.90 16.53
CA PRO A 129 6.05 26.14 16.44
C PRO A 129 6.61 27.15 15.43
N LEU A 130 7.86 26.97 14.98
CA LEU A 130 8.55 27.87 14.05
C LEU A 130 8.41 27.39 12.59
N ALA A 131 8.24 26.09 12.38
CA ALA A 131 8.06 25.49 11.06
C ALA A 131 6.72 25.89 10.42
N LYS A 132 6.76 26.25 9.13
CA LYS A 132 5.55 26.47 8.34
C LYS A 132 4.90 25.11 8.06
N ARG A 133 3.58 25.02 8.26
CA ARG A 133 2.79 23.79 8.02
C ARG A 133 2.46 23.53 6.54
N THR A 134 3.38 23.86 5.64
CA THR A 134 3.23 23.48 4.23
C THR A 134 3.79 22.09 4.06
N ALA A 135 2.95 21.07 4.29
CA ALA A 135 3.29 19.70 3.99
C ALA A 135 3.57 19.57 2.50
N SER A 136 4.77 19.10 2.13
CA SER A 136 5.00 18.62 0.78
C SER A 136 4.05 17.45 0.51
N PRO A 137 3.41 17.34 -0.65
CA PRO A 137 2.59 16.17 -0.94
C PRO A 137 3.47 14.90 -0.90
N LEU A 138 3.13 13.93 -0.06
CA LEU A 138 3.77 12.62 -0.06
C LEU A 138 3.53 11.90 -1.39
N SER A 139 4.54 11.16 -1.85
CA SER A 139 4.32 10.03 -2.73
C SER A 139 3.29 9.08 -2.10
N ARG A 140 2.10 8.96 -2.70
CA ARG A 140 1.01 8.08 -2.26
C ARG A 140 1.29 6.59 -2.52
N LYS A 141 2.56 6.18 -2.50
CA LYS A 141 2.94 4.81 -2.85
C LYS A 141 2.80 3.95 -1.59
N ASP A 142 2.03 2.88 -1.68
CA ASP A 142 2.11 1.83 -0.66
C ASP A 142 3.51 1.23 -0.70
N ASN A 143 4.16 1.28 0.45
CA ASN A 143 5.54 0.89 0.65
C ASN A 143 5.67 -0.57 1.11
N VAL A 144 4.52 -1.21 1.36
CA VAL A 144 4.41 -2.64 1.60
C VAL A 144 3.73 -3.28 0.40
N GLU A 145 4.41 -4.24 -0.21
CA GLU A 145 3.81 -5.08 -1.23
C GLU A 145 3.23 -6.36 -0.60
N TYR A 146 2.08 -6.78 -1.09
CA TYR A 146 1.41 -8.00 -0.66
C TYR A 146 1.39 -9.01 -1.80
N LYS A 147 2.00 -10.17 -1.57
CA LYS A 147 1.84 -11.34 -2.43
C LYS A 147 1.06 -12.41 -1.68
N LEU A 148 -0.04 -12.86 -2.25
CA LEU A 148 -0.91 -13.85 -1.64
C LEU A 148 -0.91 -15.12 -2.50
N GLU A 149 -1.00 -16.27 -1.82
CA GLU A 149 -1.19 -17.55 -2.47
C GLU A 149 -2.18 -18.39 -1.65
N ARG A 150 -3.32 -18.74 -2.24
CA ARG A 150 -4.30 -19.62 -1.60
C ARG A 150 -3.76 -21.04 -1.44
N LYS A 151 -3.96 -21.59 -0.25
CA LYS A 151 -3.67 -22.98 0.11
C LYS A 151 -4.93 -23.60 0.74
N ASP A 152 -4.87 -24.89 1.07
CA ASP A 152 -5.98 -25.59 1.72
C ASP A 152 -6.28 -24.99 3.11
N GLY A 153 -7.40 -24.25 3.20
CA GLY A 153 -7.89 -23.66 4.45
C GLY A 153 -7.14 -22.42 4.95
N CYS A 154 -6.20 -21.88 4.17
CA CYS A 154 -5.45 -20.66 4.50
C CYS A 154 -4.99 -19.90 3.25
N ILE A 155 -4.53 -18.68 3.44
CA ILE A 155 -3.76 -17.91 2.46
C ILE A 155 -2.35 -17.75 3.01
N GLU A 156 -1.34 -18.05 2.21
CA GLU A 156 0.02 -17.64 2.50
C GLU A 156 0.18 -16.18 2.06
N ILE A 157 0.33 -15.28 3.04
CA ILE A 157 0.57 -13.86 2.77
C ILE A 157 2.05 -13.57 2.93
N THR A 158 2.64 -12.93 1.93
CA THR A 158 3.99 -12.40 1.96
C THR A 158 3.91 -10.88 1.98
N PHE A 159 4.33 -10.30 3.09
CA PHE A 159 4.59 -8.88 3.19
C PHE A 159 6.00 -8.62 2.67
N ARG A 160 6.16 -7.66 1.77
CA ARG A 160 7.45 -7.33 1.19
C ARG A 160 7.71 -5.84 1.24
N ILE A 161 8.88 -5.50 1.77
CA ILE A 161 9.48 -4.17 1.71
C ILE A 161 10.76 -4.36 0.89
N ASN A 162 10.70 -4.05 -0.41
CA ASN A 162 11.79 -4.27 -1.37
C ASN A 162 12.36 -5.71 -1.35
N ASN A 163 13.55 -5.91 -0.75
CA ASN A 163 14.22 -7.21 -0.63
C ASN A 163 13.88 -7.96 0.66
N LEU A 164 13.28 -7.28 1.64
CA LEU A 164 12.85 -7.87 2.90
C LEU A 164 11.44 -8.44 2.71
N GLY A 165 11.34 -9.76 2.66
CA GLY A 165 10.07 -10.47 2.55
C GLY A 165 9.81 -11.31 3.79
N LEU A 166 8.60 -11.22 4.35
CA LEU A 166 8.12 -12.09 5.42
C LEU A 166 6.84 -12.78 4.98
N SER A 167 6.91 -14.10 4.84
CA SER A 167 5.77 -14.96 4.52
C SER A 167 5.20 -15.59 5.78
N MET A 168 3.87 -15.60 5.90
CA MET A 168 3.17 -16.24 7.00
C MET A 168 1.83 -16.86 6.57
N PRO A 169 1.39 -17.94 7.22
CA PRO A 169 0.10 -18.55 6.94
C PRO A 169 -1.04 -17.82 7.68
N LEU A 170 -2.05 -17.41 6.92
CA LEU A 170 -3.29 -16.80 7.40
C LEU A 170 -4.43 -17.81 7.26
N SER A 171 -4.77 -18.48 8.36
CA SER A 171 -5.90 -19.41 8.40
C SER A 171 -7.23 -18.67 8.18
N PHE A 172 -8.16 -19.25 7.43
CA PHE A 172 -9.49 -18.65 7.21
C PHE A 172 -10.22 -18.35 8.52
N ARG A 173 -9.94 -19.11 9.59
CA ARG A 173 -10.50 -18.85 10.94
C ARG A 173 -10.12 -17.48 11.53
N CYS A 174 -9.08 -16.83 11.00
CA CYS A 174 -8.60 -15.52 11.46
C CYS A 174 -9.22 -14.35 10.69
N LEU A 175 -9.99 -14.58 9.62
CA LEU A 175 -10.49 -13.51 8.74
C LEU A 175 -11.39 -12.50 9.44
N THR A 176 -12.25 -12.96 10.36
CA THR A 176 -13.05 -12.07 11.20
C THR A 176 -12.20 -11.18 12.11
N GLY A 177 -11.09 -11.71 12.62
CA GLY A 177 -10.13 -10.97 13.41
C GLY A 177 -9.38 -9.93 12.58
N ILE A 178 -9.02 -10.25 11.33
CA ILE A 178 -8.38 -9.30 10.41
C ILE A 178 -9.34 -8.17 10.07
N LYS A 179 -10.59 -8.51 9.75
CA LYS A 179 -11.64 -7.50 9.53
C LYS A 179 -11.75 -6.56 10.72
N GLN A 180 -11.80 -7.10 11.94
CA GLN A 180 -11.89 -6.27 13.14
C GLN A 180 -10.63 -5.42 13.34
N TRP A 181 -9.44 -5.99 13.15
CA TRP A 181 -8.17 -5.27 13.28
C TRP A 181 -8.05 -4.10 12.28
N LEU A 182 -8.47 -4.29 11.03
CA LEU A 182 -8.53 -3.21 10.04
C LEU A 182 -9.52 -2.11 10.43
N LYS A 183 -10.68 -2.47 10.98
CA LYS A 183 -11.64 -1.48 11.50
C LYS A 183 -11.09 -0.72 12.70
N ASP A 184 -10.39 -1.42 13.60
CA ASP A 184 -9.74 -0.79 14.75
C ASP A 184 -8.69 0.22 14.28
N ILE A 185 -7.93 -0.08 13.21
CA ILE A 185 -7.01 0.87 12.57
C ILE A 185 -7.77 2.08 12.02
N ILE A 186 -8.92 1.89 11.36
CA ILE A 186 -9.73 3.00 10.83
C ILE A 186 -10.27 3.90 11.95
N ASP A 187 -10.69 3.30 13.07
CA ASP A 187 -11.35 3.99 14.17
C ASP A 187 -10.39 4.63 15.18
N ALA A 188 -9.22 4.01 15.40
CA ALA A 188 -8.27 4.44 16.41
C ALA A 188 -7.52 5.71 15.99
N LYS A 189 -7.36 6.62 16.95
CA LYS A 189 -6.40 7.75 16.84
C LYS A 189 -5.23 7.62 17.81
N ASP A 190 -5.38 6.83 18.88
CA ASP A 190 -4.37 6.67 19.92
C ASP A 190 -4.20 5.19 20.30
N GLY A 191 -2.97 4.69 20.32
CA GLY A 191 -2.61 3.35 20.79
C GLY A 191 -2.13 2.38 19.70
N VAL A 192 -1.75 1.17 20.12
CA VAL A 192 -1.29 0.09 19.24
C VAL A 192 -2.41 -0.93 19.05
N CYS A 193 -2.87 -1.10 17.81
CA CYS A 193 -3.78 -2.16 17.38
C CYS A 193 -2.97 -3.43 17.13
N THR A 194 -3.21 -4.49 17.90
CA THR A 194 -2.47 -5.76 17.77
C THR A 194 -3.41 -6.91 17.42
N MET A 195 -3.02 -7.74 16.46
CA MET A 195 -3.68 -8.98 16.10
C MET A 195 -2.68 -10.15 16.11
N GLN A 196 -3.09 -11.29 16.67
CA GLN A 196 -2.28 -12.51 16.64
C GLN A 196 -2.62 -13.38 15.42
N LEU A 197 -1.60 -13.78 14.67
CA LEU A 197 -1.67 -14.70 13.54
C LEU A 197 -0.62 -15.81 13.70
N SER A 198 -1.05 -17.00 14.15
CA SER A 198 -0.29 -18.26 14.08
C SER A 198 1.23 -18.16 14.33
N GLY A 199 1.63 -17.60 15.47
CA GLY A 199 3.05 -17.45 15.83
C GLY A 199 3.62 -16.04 15.64
N TYR A 200 2.88 -15.15 15.00
CA TYR A 200 3.21 -13.76 14.75
C TYR A 200 2.18 -12.83 15.40
N ASP A 201 2.64 -11.67 15.85
CA ASP A 201 1.77 -10.56 16.22
C ASP A 201 1.94 -9.45 15.19
N LEU A 202 0.83 -9.03 14.58
CA LEU A 202 0.75 -7.91 13.66
C LEU A 202 0.33 -6.69 14.46
N HIS A 203 1.13 -5.65 14.39
CA HIS A 203 0.91 -4.43 15.14
C HIS A 203 0.78 -3.24 14.19
N TYR A 204 -0.13 -2.35 14.54
CA TYR A 204 -0.30 -1.08 13.85
C TYR A 204 -0.46 0.05 14.86
N ALA A 205 0.20 1.18 14.64
CA ALA A 205 0.01 2.39 15.42
C ALA A 205 -0.07 3.61 14.51
N HIS A 206 -1.05 4.48 14.74
CA HIS A 206 -1.07 5.80 14.11
C HIS A 206 0.11 6.61 14.61
N GLN A 207 0.92 7.13 13.69
CA GLN A 207 2.13 7.87 14.05
C GLN A 207 2.38 8.93 12.99
N THR A 208 2.38 10.20 13.42
CA THR A 208 2.76 11.31 12.54
C THR A 208 4.26 11.26 12.25
N ILE A 209 4.61 11.35 10.96
CA ILE A 209 6.01 11.47 10.51
C ILE A 209 6.15 12.81 9.82
N GLY A 210 7.01 13.68 10.36
CA GLY A 210 7.19 15.03 9.83
C GLY A 210 5.90 15.84 9.84
N SER A 211 5.39 16.14 8.65
CA SER A 211 4.15 16.91 8.44
C SER A 211 2.93 16.03 8.06
N HIS A 212 3.06 14.71 8.16
CA HIS A 212 2.12 13.72 7.63
C HIS A 212 1.33 13.00 8.73
N PRO A 213 0.18 13.54 9.17
CA PRO A 213 -0.69 12.90 10.15
C PRO A 213 -1.40 11.63 9.64
N GLU A 214 -1.43 11.42 8.32
CA GLU A 214 -2.01 10.24 7.65
C GLU A 214 -1.19 8.95 7.84
N MET A 215 0.02 9.06 8.39
CA MET A 215 0.96 7.97 8.53
C MET A 215 0.67 7.05 9.72
N GLY A 216 1.10 5.80 9.60
CA GLY A 216 1.18 4.86 10.70
C GLY A 216 2.37 3.91 10.58
N ARG A 217 2.68 3.27 11.70
CA ARG A 217 3.73 2.26 11.82
C ARG A 217 3.10 0.88 11.81
N PHE A 218 3.51 0.04 10.86
CA PHE A 218 3.18 -1.38 10.81
C PHE A 218 4.43 -2.19 11.15
N TRP A 219 4.30 -3.17 12.06
CA TRP A 219 5.39 -4.10 12.33
C TRP A 219 4.86 -5.48 12.70
N ILE A 220 5.71 -6.48 12.47
CA ILE A 220 5.41 -7.87 12.75
C ILE A 220 6.45 -8.36 13.75
N SER A 221 5.98 -8.80 14.91
CA SER A 221 6.83 -9.46 15.90
C SER A 221 6.58 -10.97 15.88
N ASN A 222 7.63 -11.75 16.11
CA ASN A 222 7.49 -13.18 16.36
C ASN A 222 7.33 -13.39 17.87
N ASN A 223 6.61 -14.43 18.28
CA ASN A 223 6.48 -14.84 19.68
C ASN A 223 7.82 -15.27 20.35
N TYR A 224 8.96 -15.08 19.69
CA TYR A 224 10.31 -15.35 20.20
C TYR A 224 11.11 -14.05 20.41
N PRO A 225 11.79 -13.89 21.56
CA PRO A 225 12.08 -12.58 22.15
C PRO A 225 13.18 -11.71 21.50
N TYR A 226 13.67 -11.99 20.28
CA TYR A 226 14.89 -11.31 19.79
C TYR A 226 15.00 -10.95 18.30
N ASN A 227 13.94 -11.01 17.48
CA ASN A 227 14.04 -10.57 16.09
C ASN A 227 12.84 -9.67 15.71
N ASP A 228 13.01 -8.34 15.83
CA ASP A 228 12.17 -7.40 15.09
C ASP A 228 12.71 -7.33 13.65
N GLU A 229 12.12 -8.09 12.73
CA GLU A 229 12.64 -8.20 11.35
C GLU A 229 11.65 -7.74 10.27
N PHE A 230 10.51 -7.14 10.62
CA PHE A 230 9.65 -6.46 9.64
C PHE A 230 8.97 -5.23 10.26
N CYS A 231 9.31 -4.03 9.79
CA CYS A 231 8.72 -2.77 10.22
C CYS A 231 8.70 -1.78 9.04
N ALA A 232 7.57 -1.09 8.86
CA ALA A 232 7.42 -0.04 7.86
C ALA A 232 6.55 1.09 8.38
N TYR A 233 6.85 2.30 7.90
CA TYR A 233 5.89 3.39 7.91
C TYR A 233 5.10 3.42 6.61
N VAL A 234 3.79 3.57 6.75
CA VAL A 234 2.82 3.47 5.66
C VAL A 234 1.81 4.58 5.76
N ASP A 235 1.29 5.04 4.62
CA ASP A 235 0.04 5.79 4.61
C ASP A 235 -1.07 4.85 5.10
N THR A 236 -1.82 5.27 6.12
CA THR A 236 -2.81 4.39 6.77
C THR A 236 -3.88 3.94 5.80
N LYS A 237 -4.31 4.84 4.91
CA LYS A 237 -5.37 4.54 3.96
C LYS A 237 -4.88 3.57 2.89
N GLU A 238 -3.68 3.80 2.35
CA GLU A 238 -3.09 2.90 1.36
C GLU A 238 -2.74 1.54 1.96
N PHE A 239 -2.27 1.46 3.21
CA PHE A 239 -2.05 0.18 3.90
C PHE A 239 -3.33 -0.65 4.05
N VAL A 240 -4.39 -0.03 4.61
CA VAL A 240 -5.70 -0.68 4.76
C VAL A 240 -6.22 -1.13 3.40
N ARG A 241 -6.09 -0.27 2.39
CA ARG A 241 -6.49 -0.56 1.01
C ARG A 241 -5.71 -1.73 0.41
N GLY A 242 -4.38 -1.71 0.48
CA GLY A 242 -3.51 -2.73 -0.07
C GLY A 242 -3.81 -4.10 0.52
N LEU A 243 -3.78 -4.22 1.86
CA LEU A 243 -4.05 -5.48 2.54
C LEU A 243 -5.46 -6.00 2.29
N TYR A 244 -6.48 -5.14 2.41
CA TYR A 244 -7.88 -5.54 2.23
C TYR A 244 -8.15 -5.99 0.79
N LEU A 245 -7.81 -5.18 -0.21
CA LEU A 245 -8.09 -5.50 -1.60
C LEU A 245 -7.34 -6.74 -2.06
N SER A 246 -6.08 -6.93 -1.64
CA SER A 246 -5.32 -8.13 -1.95
C SER A 246 -5.98 -9.40 -1.39
N LEU A 247 -6.38 -9.38 -0.11
CA LEU A 247 -7.07 -10.53 0.50
C LEU A 247 -8.42 -10.82 -0.17
N MET A 248 -9.22 -9.78 -0.44
CA MET A 248 -10.52 -9.94 -1.10
C MET A 248 -10.37 -10.53 -2.51
N THR A 249 -9.40 -10.03 -3.30
CA THR A 249 -9.08 -10.59 -4.62
C THR A 249 -8.72 -12.08 -4.53
N GLU A 250 -7.83 -12.47 -3.62
CA GLU A 250 -7.41 -13.88 -3.48
C GLU A 250 -8.55 -14.78 -2.98
N LEU A 251 -9.37 -14.26 -2.06
CA LEU A 251 -10.49 -15.01 -1.51
C LEU A 251 -11.60 -15.24 -2.53
N GLY A 252 -11.85 -14.29 -3.43
CA GLY A 252 -12.94 -14.36 -4.41
C GLY A 252 -12.57 -15.04 -5.73
N PHE A 253 -11.35 -14.83 -6.24
CA PHE A 253 -10.98 -15.33 -7.56
C PHE A 253 -10.72 -16.85 -7.56
N GLY A 254 -10.05 -17.38 -6.52
CA GLY A 254 -9.78 -18.81 -6.37
C GLY A 254 -10.94 -19.63 -5.80
N LEU A 255 -12.18 -19.13 -5.83
CA LEU A 255 -13.33 -19.83 -5.23
C LEU A 255 -13.72 -21.10 -6.01
N TYR A 256 -13.64 -21.07 -7.34
CA TYR A 256 -14.17 -22.14 -8.19
C TYR A 256 -13.12 -22.89 -9.00
N GLU A 257 -11.85 -22.44 -9.03
CA GLU A 257 -10.77 -23.06 -9.81
C GLU A 257 -10.54 -24.55 -9.49
N ASN A 258 -10.92 -25.01 -8.29
CA ASN A 258 -10.76 -26.40 -7.84
C ASN A 258 -12.10 -27.15 -7.72
N ILE A 259 -13.18 -26.65 -8.33
CA ILE A 259 -14.51 -27.24 -8.20
C ILE A 259 -14.99 -27.71 -9.57
N ASP A 260 -15.21 -29.03 -9.70
CA ASP A 260 -15.63 -29.67 -10.94
C ASP A 260 -17.04 -29.25 -11.40
N ASN A 261 -17.84 -28.59 -10.54
CA ASN A 261 -19.21 -28.13 -10.83
C ASN A 261 -19.47 -26.75 -10.21
N TYR A 262 -20.33 -25.96 -10.84
CA TYR A 262 -20.76 -24.67 -10.29
C TYR A 262 -21.65 -24.93 -9.05
N PRO A 263 -21.19 -24.62 -7.83
CA PRO A 263 -21.92 -24.96 -6.62
C PRO A 263 -23.20 -24.12 -6.53
N GLU A 264 -24.28 -24.73 -6.04
CA GLU A 264 -25.58 -24.08 -5.88
C GLU A 264 -26.04 -24.12 -4.41
N GLY A 265 -26.95 -23.22 -4.04
CA GLY A 265 -27.59 -23.20 -2.73
C GLY A 265 -26.58 -23.11 -1.56
N GLU A 266 -26.71 -24.01 -0.59
CA GLU A 266 -25.87 -24.00 0.63
C GLU A 266 -24.40 -24.30 0.37
N GLU A 267 -24.09 -25.10 -0.66
CA GLU A 267 -22.70 -25.39 -1.01
C GLU A 267 -21.97 -24.11 -1.45
N ARG A 268 -22.65 -23.28 -2.25
CA ARG A 268 -22.17 -21.95 -2.62
C ARG A 268 -21.95 -21.08 -1.38
N ASN A 269 -22.91 -21.06 -0.46
CA ASN A 269 -22.79 -20.26 0.78
C ASN A 269 -21.57 -20.66 1.61
N VAL A 270 -21.27 -21.97 1.70
CA VAL A 270 -20.10 -22.48 2.43
C VAL A 270 -18.79 -22.04 1.76
N ILE A 271 -18.74 -22.05 0.43
CA ILE A 271 -17.54 -21.65 -0.35
C ILE A 271 -17.27 -20.15 -0.21
N TRP A 272 -18.32 -19.32 -0.22
CA TRP A 272 -18.23 -17.88 -0.04
C TRP A 272 -18.00 -17.43 1.40
N LYS A 273 -18.08 -18.34 2.38
CA LYS A 273 -17.97 -17.99 3.79
C LYS A 273 -16.68 -17.25 4.14
N PRO A 274 -15.47 -17.69 3.75
CA PRO A 274 -14.24 -16.96 4.05
C PRO A 274 -14.25 -15.53 3.48
N TYR A 275 -14.74 -15.35 2.25
CA TYR A 275 -14.86 -14.04 1.61
C TYR A 275 -15.75 -13.09 2.43
N ASN A 276 -16.94 -13.57 2.82
CA ASN A 276 -17.90 -12.80 3.61
C ASN A 276 -17.45 -12.56 5.07
N GLU A 277 -16.58 -13.42 5.62
CA GLU A 277 -15.97 -13.18 6.93
C GLU A 277 -15.03 -11.96 6.91
N LEU A 278 -14.39 -11.67 5.78
CA LEU A 278 -13.53 -10.49 5.60
C LEU A 278 -14.25 -9.25 5.04
N LYS A 279 -15.25 -9.43 4.16
CA LYS A 279 -16.01 -8.34 3.54
C LYS A 279 -16.50 -7.31 4.57
N SER A 280 -16.31 -6.02 4.27
CA SER A 280 -16.75 -4.91 5.12
C SER A 280 -17.07 -3.65 4.31
N CYS A 281 -18.28 -3.11 4.49
CA CYS A 281 -18.70 -1.84 3.91
C CYS A 281 -17.92 -0.67 4.54
N LYS A 282 -17.60 -0.76 5.82
CA LYS A 282 -16.78 0.22 6.54
C LYS A 282 -15.39 0.39 5.93
N ILE A 283 -14.72 -0.72 5.66
CA ILE A 283 -13.38 -0.70 5.05
C ILE A 283 -13.47 -0.15 3.61
N GLU A 284 -14.46 -0.58 2.82
CA GLU A 284 -14.63 -0.15 1.43
C GLU A 284 -14.95 1.34 1.26
N THR A 285 -15.82 1.88 2.11
CA THR A 285 -16.12 3.31 2.12
C THR A 285 -14.91 4.15 2.56
N TYR A 286 -14.15 3.68 3.56
CA TYR A 286 -12.91 4.32 4.00
C TYR A 286 -11.86 4.42 2.89
N ILE A 287 -11.53 3.29 2.23
CA ILE A 287 -10.51 3.26 1.18
C ILE A 287 -10.95 4.02 -0.08
N SER A 288 -12.26 4.11 -0.33
CA SER A 288 -12.82 4.91 -1.43
C SER A 288 -12.81 6.41 -1.15
N GLY A 289 -12.67 6.82 0.12
CA GLY A 289 -12.73 8.22 0.54
C GLY A 289 -14.14 8.79 0.62
N ASN A 290 -15.15 7.92 0.73
CA ASN A 290 -16.53 8.30 0.95
C ASN A 290 -16.82 8.42 2.46
N GLU A 291 -18.02 8.90 2.81
CA GLU A 291 -18.47 8.89 4.20
C GLU A 291 -18.50 7.46 4.74
N ILE A 292 -17.82 7.23 5.87
CA ILE A 292 -17.67 5.90 6.48
C ILE A 292 -19.06 5.38 6.87
N ARG A 293 -19.40 4.19 6.37
CA ARG A 293 -20.64 3.48 6.72
C ARG A 293 -20.33 2.28 7.59
N GLU A 294 -21.13 2.05 8.63
CA GLU A 294 -21.02 0.84 9.42
C GLU A 294 -21.48 -0.39 8.63
N ASP A 295 -20.96 -1.56 9.00
CA ASP A 295 -21.36 -2.81 8.35
C ASP A 295 -22.85 -3.09 8.59
N ASP A 296 -23.59 -3.33 7.51
CA ASP A 296 -24.97 -3.78 7.55
C ASP A 296 -25.10 -5.28 7.24
N ILE A 297 -26.30 -5.83 7.52
CA ILE A 297 -26.66 -7.23 7.24
C ILE A 297 -26.65 -7.54 5.73
N GLN A 298 -26.58 -6.52 4.86
CA GLN A 298 -26.70 -6.68 3.40
C GLN A 298 -25.37 -6.91 2.68
N SER A 299 -24.24 -6.95 3.39
CA SER A 299 -22.89 -7.21 2.84
C SER A 299 -22.61 -8.66 2.39
N TYR A 300 -23.64 -9.51 2.30
CA TYR A 300 -23.49 -10.92 1.93
C TYR A 300 -23.33 -11.11 0.42
N VAL A 301 -22.15 -11.56 -0.01
CA VAL A 301 -21.79 -11.81 -1.41
C VAL A 301 -21.85 -13.30 -1.71
N ASN A 302 -22.46 -13.66 -2.83
CA ASN A 302 -22.50 -15.04 -3.32
C ASN A 302 -22.25 -15.16 -4.83
N GLU A 303 -21.83 -14.07 -5.45
CA GLU A 303 -21.57 -14.01 -6.87
C GLU A 303 -20.55 -12.90 -7.13
N SER A 304 -19.68 -13.13 -8.12
CA SER A 304 -18.78 -12.08 -8.58
C SER A 304 -18.49 -12.19 -10.05
N PHE A 305 -18.24 -11.04 -10.66
CA PHE A 305 -17.89 -10.95 -12.06
C PHE A 305 -16.60 -10.18 -12.25
N VAL A 306 -15.90 -10.48 -13.34
CA VAL A 306 -14.79 -9.71 -13.86
C VAL A 306 -15.31 -8.90 -15.05
N ILE A 307 -15.07 -7.60 -15.04
CA ILE A 307 -15.26 -6.74 -16.21
C ILE A 307 -13.95 -6.69 -17.01
N PHE A 308 -14.03 -7.17 -18.25
CA PHE A 308 -12.96 -7.16 -19.24
C PHE A 308 -13.58 -7.32 -20.63
N PRO A 309 -13.27 -6.43 -21.60
CA PRO A 309 -13.80 -6.60 -22.94
C PRO A 309 -12.99 -7.65 -23.71
N ASP A 310 -13.72 -8.49 -24.42
CA ASP A 310 -13.16 -9.51 -25.28
C ASP A 310 -13.73 -9.45 -26.70
N TRP A 311 -13.02 -10.06 -27.63
CA TRP A 311 -13.40 -10.22 -29.03
C TRP A 311 -14.79 -10.87 -29.12
N GLY A 312 -15.79 -10.09 -29.54
CA GLY A 312 -17.17 -10.57 -29.71
C GLY A 312 -18.22 -9.91 -28.82
N GLY A 313 -17.87 -8.82 -28.11
CA GLY A 313 -18.83 -7.98 -27.40
C GLY A 313 -19.22 -8.47 -26.00
N CYS A 314 -18.52 -9.49 -25.47
CA CYS A 314 -18.64 -9.89 -24.08
C CYS A 314 -17.77 -9.01 -23.19
N ILE A 315 -18.35 -8.50 -22.10
CA ILE A 315 -17.69 -7.58 -21.17
C ILE A 315 -17.62 -8.17 -19.76
N PHE A 316 -18.58 -9.02 -19.40
CA PHE A 316 -18.67 -9.60 -18.06
C PHE A 316 -18.35 -11.07 -18.12
N TRP A 317 -17.52 -11.51 -17.18
CA TRP A 317 -17.05 -12.88 -17.05
C TRP A 317 -17.28 -13.34 -15.63
N ASP A 318 -17.75 -14.56 -15.41
CA ASP A 318 -17.69 -15.14 -14.07
C ASP A 318 -16.23 -15.50 -13.69
N THR A 319 -16.01 -15.94 -12.46
CA THR A 319 -14.69 -16.35 -11.98
C THR A 319 -14.22 -17.70 -12.55
N MET A 320 -15.03 -18.38 -13.37
CA MET A 320 -14.66 -19.57 -14.15
C MET A 320 -14.26 -19.23 -15.60
N GLY A 321 -14.33 -17.95 -15.99
CA GLY A 321 -14.02 -17.49 -17.34
C GLY A 321 -15.14 -17.75 -18.34
N VAL A 322 -16.39 -17.85 -17.88
CA VAL A 322 -17.57 -17.93 -18.75
C VAL A 322 -18.14 -16.53 -18.97
N GLY A 323 -18.45 -16.21 -20.23
CA GLY A 323 -19.06 -14.93 -20.60
C GLY A 323 -20.49 -14.81 -20.07
N CYS A 324 -20.72 -13.81 -19.23
CA CYS A 324 -21.96 -13.58 -18.49
C CYS A 324 -22.65 -12.26 -18.86
N GLY A 325 -22.20 -11.52 -19.88
CA GLY A 325 -22.88 -10.28 -20.23
C GLY A 325 -22.16 -9.40 -21.25
N ASN A 326 -22.80 -8.30 -21.59
CA ASN A 326 -22.36 -7.32 -22.57
C ASN A 326 -22.61 -5.88 -22.07
N PHE A 327 -22.50 -4.89 -22.93
CA PHE A 327 -22.65 -3.47 -22.59
C PHE A 327 -24.05 -3.05 -22.08
N ASN A 328 -25.08 -3.88 -22.23
CA ASN A 328 -26.45 -3.58 -21.80
C ASN A 328 -26.93 -4.42 -20.63
N GLU A 329 -26.37 -5.61 -20.42
CA GLU A 329 -26.90 -6.59 -19.48
C GLU A 329 -25.81 -7.50 -18.90
N LEU A 330 -26.04 -7.92 -17.65
CA LEU A 330 -25.29 -8.92 -16.91
C LEU A 330 -26.23 -10.07 -16.54
N ASN A 331 -25.96 -11.25 -17.07
CA ASN A 331 -26.66 -12.48 -16.79
C ASN A 331 -26.14 -13.07 -15.48
N THR A 332 -27.07 -13.36 -14.57
CA THR A 332 -26.76 -13.96 -13.26
C THR A 332 -27.65 -15.16 -13.04
N ASP A 333 -27.28 -16.03 -12.09
CA ASP A 333 -28.12 -17.18 -11.74
C ASP A 333 -29.50 -16.79 -11.20
N ASN A 334 -29.64 -15.56 -10.69
CA ASN A 334 -30.89 -15.03 -10.15
C ASN A 334 -31.62 -14.10 -11.14
N GLY A 335 -31.26 -14.16 -12.42
CA GLY A 335 -31.87 -13.39 -13.51
C GLY A 335 -30.98 -12.26 -14.03
N ASP A 336 -31.37 -11.72 -15.19
CA ASP A 336 -30.57 -10.74 -15.92
C ASP A 336 -30.70 -9.34 -15.32
N PHE A 337 -29.57 -8.68 -15.12
CA PHE A 337 -29.46 -7.31 -14.62
C PHE A 337 -29.15 -6.37 -15.76
N LYS A 338 -30.02 -5.39 -15.99
CA LYS A 338 -29.76 -4.34 -16.98
C LYS A 338 -28.75 -3.34 -16.44
N ILE A 339 -27.77 -3.02 -17.26
CA ILE A 339 -26.71 -2.06 -16.97
C ILE A 339 -26.98 -0.82 -17.78
N ASN A 340 -27.03 0.34 -17.11
CA ASN A 340 -27.21 1.62 -17.77
C ASN A 340 -26.01 2.52 -17.45
N VAL A 341 -24.91 2.27 -18.17
CA VAL A 341 -23.65 2.99 -17.98
C VAL A 341 -23.22 3.62 -19.31
N PRO A 342 -23.46 4.93 -19.49
CA PRO A 342 -23.03 5.64 -20.69
C PRO A 342 -21.52 5.50 -20.92
N GLY A 343 -21.12 5.21 -22.15
CA GLY A 343 -19.71 5.06 -22.53
C GLY A 343 -19.17 3.64 -22.42
N LEU A 344 -19.87 2.70 -21.79
CA LEU A 344 -19.41 1.31 -21.66
C LEU A 344 -19.20 0.62 -23.01
N GLN A 345 -20.13 0.81 -23.95
CA GLN A 345 -19.99 0.29 -25.31
C GLN A 345 -18.78 0.89 -26.02
N LYS A 346 -18.61 2.21 -25.97
CA LYS A 346 -17.47 2.90 -26.58
C LYS A 346 -16.13 2.41 -26.00
N TRP A 347 -16.09 2.20 -24.68
CA TRP A 347 -14.92 1.67 -24.01
C TRP A 347 -14.58 0.24 -24.43
N GLY A 348 -15.59 -0.63 -24.61
CA GLY A 348 -15.39 -1.97 -25.18
C GLY A 348 -14.95 -1.93 -26.64
N ASP A 349 -15.61 -1.11 -27.47
CA ASP A 349 -15.31 -0.94 -28.89
C ASP A 349 -13.86 -0.47 -29.13
N PHE A 350 -13.27 0.32 -28.22
CA PHE A 350 -11.87 0.72 -28.31
C PHE A 350 -10.93 -0.49 -28.35
N TYR A 351 -11.19 -1.49 -27.49
CA TYR A 351 -10.38 -2.70 -27.42
C TYR A 351 -10.51 -3.55 -28.69
N ASP A 352 -11.71 -3.68 -29.23
CA ASP A 352 -11.93 -4.43 -30.48
C ASP A 352 -11.31 -3.71 -31.69
N ASN A 353 -11.45 -2.39 -31.78
CA ASN A 353 -11.06 -1.63 -32.96
C ASN A 353 -9.59 -1.21 -32.99
N HIS A 354 -8.90 -1.20 -31.84
CA HIS A 354 -7.52 -0.69 -31.70
C HIS A 354 -7.33 0.66 -32.39
N ASP A 355 -8.34 1.54 -32.32
CA ASP A 355 -8.19 2.86 -32.90
C ASP A 355 -7.20 3.66 -32.06
N ASN A 356 -6.26 4.37 -32.69
CA ASN A 356 -5.22 5.11 -31.95
C ASN A 356 -5.80 6.39 -31.28
N SER A 357 -7.07 6.38 -30.87
CA SER A 357 -7.78 7.54 -30.33
C SER A 357 -7.38 7.88 -28.89
N GLN A 358 -6.91 6.89 -28.12
CA GLN A 358 -6.40 7.06 -26.76
C GLN A 358 -5.30 6.04 -26.44
N THR A 359 -4.54 6.31 -25.38
CA THR A 359 -3.55 5.36 -24.85
C THR A 359 -4.23 4.27 -24.03
N PHE A 360 -3.60 3.10 -23.90
CA PHE A 360 -4.10 2.03 -23.02
C PHE A 360 -4.24 2.45 -21.56
N GLU A 361 -3.40 3.38 -21.08
CA GLU A 361 -3.52 3.93 -19.72
C GLU A 361 -4.80 4.75 -19.57
N GLN A 362 -5.12 5.61 -20.54
CA GLN A 362 -6.37 6.38 -20.54
C GLN A 362 -7.60 5.47 -20.63
N TRP A 363 -7.55 4.46 -21.50
CA TRP A 363 -8.59 3.45 -21.62
C TRP A 363 -8.79 2.65 -20.32
N TRP A 364 -7.71 2.33 -19.62
CA TRP A 364 -7.76 1.63 -18.34
C TRP A 364 -8.39 2.50 -17.25
N GLN A 365 -8.00 3.79 -17.18
CA GLN A 365 -8.60 4.75 -16.25
C GLN A 365 -10.10 4.95 -16.51
N GLU A 366 -10.50 5.04 -17.79
CA GLU A 366 -11.90 5.10 -18.20
C GLU A 366 -12.67 3.86 -17.76
N GLY A 367 -12.12 2.67 -18.03
CA GLY A 367 -12.71 1.38 -17.62
C GLY A 367 -12.87 1.25 -16.11
N TRP A 368 -11.89 1.72 -15.33
CA TRP A 368 -11.99 1.75 -13.87
C TRP A 368 -13.14 2.64 -13.38
N MET A 369 -13.34 3.81 -13.99
CA MET A 369 -14.45 4.69 -13.66
C MET A 369 -15.80 4.09 -14.05
N LEU A 370 -15.88 3.41 -15.21
CA LEU A 370 -17.07 2.69 -15.64
C LEU A 370 -17.39 1.51 -14.70
N ALA A 371 -16.37 0.75 -14.28
CA ALA A 371 -16.52 -0.36 -13.35
C ALA A 371 -17.09 0.10 -12.00
N LYS A 372 -16.66 1.26 -11.49
CA LYS A 372 -17.25 1.88 -10.30
C LYS A 372 -18.73 2.22 -10.48
N GLU A 373 -19.10 2.77 -11.63
CA GLU A 373 -20.50 3.10 -11.92
C GLU A 373 -21.35 1.83 -12.05
N ILE A 374 -20.83 0.77 -12.67
CA ILE A 374 -21.49 -0.54 -12.68
C ILE A 374 -21.64 -1.06 -11.25
N ARG A 375 -20.58 -1.03 -10.44
CA ARG A 375 -20.60 -1.54 -9.06
C ARG A 375 -21.70 -0.89 -8.21
N ARG A 376 -21.99 0.41 -8.42
CA ARG A 376 -23.09 1.13 -7.76
C ARG A 376 -24.48 0.66 -8.15
N GLN A 377 -24.65 0.14 -9.38
CA GLN A 377 -25.92 -0.39 -9.88
C GLN A 377 -26.14 -1.86 -9.48
N LEU A 378 -25.07 -2.59 -9.17
CA LEU A 378 -25.14 -3.99 -8.80
C LEU A 378 -25.69 -4.20 -7.38
N PRO A 379 -26.53 -5.24 -7.16
CA PRO A 379 -26.93 -5.68 -5.84
C PRO A 379 -25.73 -5.96 -4.92
N ALA A 380 -25.91 -5.79 -3.61
CA ALA A 380 -24.84 -6.06 -2.63
C ALA A 380 -24.34 -7.52 -2.65
N ARG A 381 -25.16 -8.46 -3.13
CA ARG A 381 -24.79 -9.88 -3.30
C ARG A 381 -23.80 -10.17 -4.42
N ILE A 382 -23.56 -9.18 -5.29
CA ILE A 382 -22.68 -9.29 -6.45
C ILE A 382 -21.49 -8.35 -6.26
N ASP A 383 -20.29 -8.91 -6.25
CA ASP A 383 -19.06 -8.12 -6.35
C ASP A 383 -18.52 -8.07 -7.78
N LEU A 384 -17.71 -7.05 -8.05
CA LEU A 384 -17.14 -6.79 -9.37
C LEU A 384 -15.63 -6.65 -9.27
N TYR A 385 -14.91 -7.29 -10.17
CA TYR A 385 -13.47 -7.18 -10.34
C TYR A 385 -13.17 -6.48 -11.66
N TYR A 386 -12.18 -5.59 -11.65
CA TYR A 386 -11.66 -5.00 -12.88
C TYR A 386 -10.34 -5.68 -13.25
N MET A 387 -10.28 -6.23 -14.47
CA MET A 387 -9.04 -6.85 -14.93
C MET A 387 -7.99 -5.78 -15.23
N CYS A 388 -6.87 -5.86 -14.51
CA CYS A 388 -5.81 -4.87 -14.55
C CYS A 388 -4.70 -5.24 -15.52
N PHE A 389 -4.07 -4.19 -15.99
CA PHE A 389 -3.13 -4.18 -17.08
C PHE A 389 -1.70 -4.00 -16.57
N ASN A 390 -0.73 -4.61 -17.25
CA ASN A 390 0.66 -4.18 -17.15
C ASN A 390 0.97 -3.19 -18.28
N PRO A 391 1.12 -1.87 -17.99
CA PRO A 391 1.39 -0.86 -19.01
C PRO A 391 2.69 -1.01 -19.79
N LYS A 392 3.59 -1.88 -19.33
CA LYS A 392 4.82 -2.18 -20.06
C LYS A 392 4.67 -3.33 -21.07
N CYS A 393 3.57 -4.08 -21.03
CA CYS A 393 3.37 -5.26 -21.90
C CYS A 393 1.90 -5.41 -22.34
N PRO A 394 1.36 -4.48 -23.16
CA PRO A 394 -0.02 -4.58 -23.59
C PRO A 394 -0.39 -5.87 -24.29
N ASP A 395 0.52 -6.41 -25.08
CA ASP A 395 0.27 -7.59 -25.89
C ASP A 395 0.22 -8.88 -25.05
N LYS A 396 0.57 -8.84 -23.75
CA LYS A 396 0.37 -9.98 -22.84
C LYS A 396 -1.09 -10.19 -22.42
N ILE A 397 -1.99 -9.25 -22.73
CA ILE A 397 -3.43 -9.40 -22.49
C ILE A 397 -4.02 -10.58 -23.30
N ILE A 398 -3.39 -10.97 -24.41
CA ILE A 398 -3.92 -11.95 -25.38
C ILE A 398 -3.94 -13.39 -24.82
N ASP A 399 -3.32 -13.65 -23.67
CA ASP A 399 -3.35 -14.95 -23.04
C ASP A 399 -4.39 -14.97 -21.90
N TYR A 400 -5.61 -15.45 -22.20
CA TYR A 400 -6.69 -15.66 -21.23
C TYR A 400 -6.27 -16.51 -20.01
N GLN A 401 -5.21 -17.31 -20.15
CA GLN A 401 -4.65 -18.15 -19.07
C GLN A 401 -3.53 -17.47 -18.30
N ALA A 402 -3.02 -16.33 -18.77
CA ALA A 402 -2.09 -15.53 -17.98
C ALA A 402 -2.91 -14.90 -16.85
N GLY A 403 -2.62 -15.28 -15.60
CA GLY A 403 -3.22 -14.69 -14.40
C GLY A 403 -2.95 -13.19 -14.28
N LEU A 404 -3.65 -12.40 -15.09
CA LEU A 404 -3.57 -10.96 -15.11
C LEU A 404 -4.10 -10.44 -13.77
N PRO A 405 -3.45 -9.41 -13.19
CA PRO A 405 -3.85 -8.88 -11.90
C PRO A 405 -5.30 -8.38 -12.00
N ARG A 406 -6.13 -8.65 -11.00
CA ARG A 406 -7.51 -8.20 -10.93
C ARG A 406 -7.70 -7.43 -9.64
N ILE A 407 -8.40 -6.30 -9.70
CA ILE A 407 -8.64 -5.46 -8.54
C ILE A 407 -10.14 -5.49 -8.27
N ILE A 408 -10.52 -5.88 -7.05
CA ILE A 408 -11.90 -5.75 -6.59
C ILE A 408 -12.32 -4.28 -6.64
N VAL A 409 -13.48 -4.01 -7.22
CA VAL A 409 -14.09 -2.68 -7.27
C VAL A 409 -14.84 -2.49 -5.94
N PRO A 410 -14.38 -1.59 -5.04
CA PRO A 410 -15.02 -1.39 -3.75
C PRO A 410 -16.46 -0.92 -3.91
N GLN A 411 -17.33 -1.29 -2.98
CA GLN A 411 -18.66 -0.71 -2.90
C GLN A 411 -18.56 0.72 -2.36
N GLU A 412 -18.99 1.69 -3.16
CA GLU A 412 -18.89 3.14 -2.88
C GLU A 412 -20.13 3.76 -2.21
#